data_AF-A0A3D1U2U7-F1
#
_entry.id   AF-A0A3D1U2U7-F1
#
_cell.length_a   1.000
_cell.length_b   1.000
_cell.length_c   1.000
_cell.angle_alpha   90.00
_cell.angle_beta   90.00
_cell.angle_gamma   90.00
#
_symmetry.space_group_name_H-M   'P 1'
#
loop_
_entity.id
_entity.type
_entity.pdbx_description
1 polymer ?
#
loop_
_entity_poly.entity_id
_entity_poly.type
_entity_poly.pdbx_seq_one_letter_code
_entity_poly.pdbx_strand_id
1 'polypeptide(L)'
;MVAEWSEYQEEVAQFFRDLGLASETNATIKGVRTSHNVDVVVRSKLAGIAINWLVECKDWKARVTKEKVLALRSIVEDTGADRGFIMAESGYQSGALQAARLSNTTLTSLQDLKETLAYEVGIAHLDSLWIRCESCRERYWSIPKGDRVNLGLRPDAGGFGYSGDVVIRAVEGTLQEVRSRGFPIAYDRTYRALNSYGGGTRARTDALVGTVCENPSDLFDVLDAEMRQLEARLDASEAELAKPAAPPIHEAPA
;
A
#
# COMPACT_ATOMS: atom_id res chain seq x y z
N MET A 1 35.55 -2.01 7.69
CA MET A 1 35.20 -2.05 9.12
C MET A 1 34.13 -3.11 9.25
N VAL A 2 34.33 -4.11 10.11
CA VAL A 2 33.33 -5.15 10.36
C VAL A 2 32.28 -4.47 11.22
N ALA A 3 31.07 -4.28 10.70
CA ALA A 3 29.93 -3.83 11.50
C ALA A 3 29.84 -4.76 12.71
N GLU A 4 29.95 -4.21 13.90
CA GLU A 4 29.77 -4.98 15.14
C GLU A 4 28.33 -5.52 15.10
N TRP A 5 28.12 -6.80 15.42
CA TRP A 5 26.78 -7.42 15.46
C TRP A 5 25.74 -6.60 16.26
N SER A 6 26.21 -5.76 17.19
CA SER A 6 25.42 -4.75 17.92
C SER A 6 24.74 -3.71 17.02
N GLU A 7 25.27 -3.42 15.83
CA GLU A 7 24.70 -2.47 14.87
C GLU A 7 23.42 -3.06 14.24
N TYR A 8 23.41 -4.34 13.87
CA TYR A 8 22.26 -4.95 13.21
C TYR A 8 21.02 -5.03 14.11
N GLN A 9 21.18 -5.39 15.39
CA GLN A 9 20.04 -5.40 16.32
C GLN A 9 19.49 -3.99 16.57
N GLU A 10 20.36 -2.97 16.57
CA GLU A 10 19.94 -1.58 16.77
C GLU A 10 19.22 -1.05 15.53
N GLU A 11 19.66 -1.41 14.33
CA GLU A 11 18.94 -1.13 13.08
C GLU A 11 17.54 -1.78 13.06
N VAL A 12 17.44 -3.04 13.48
CA VAL A 12 16.15 -3.74 13.60
C VAL A 12 15.24 -3.05 14.63
N ALA A 13 15.78 -2.67 15.78
CA ALA A 13 15.02 -1.95 16.80
C ALA A 13 14.59 -0.56 16.31
N GLN A 14 15.47 0.17 15.62
CA GLN A 14 15.17 1.48 15.04
C GLN A 14 14.07 1.36 13.99
N PHE A 15 14.11 0.35 13.13
CA PHE A 15 13.06 0.09 12.16
C PHE A 15 11.69 -0.02 12.84
N PHE A 16 11.55 -0.80 13.91
CA PHE A 16 10.29 -0.90 14.62
C PHE A 16 9.87 0.40 15.34
N ARG A 17 10.83 1.19 15.84
CA ARG A 17 10.57 2.53 16.40
C ARG A 17 10.05 3.50 15.35
N ASP A 18 10.58 3.44 14.13
CA ASP A 18 10.12 4.28 13.00
C ASP A 18 8.67 3.93 12.63
N LEU A 19 8.21 2.71 12.91
CA LEU A 19 6.80 2.29 12.79
C LEU A 19 5.93 2.69 13.99
N GLY A 20 6.48 3.42 14.96
CA GLY A 20 5.78 3.84 16.17
C GLY A 20 5.62 2.72 17.21
N LEU A 21 6.39 1.64 17.12
CA LEU A 21 6.39 0.57 18.11
C LEU A 21 7.48 0.82 19.17
N ALA A 22 7.18 0.52 20.44
CA ALA A 22 8.18 0.65 21.49
C ALA A 22 9.17 -0.51 21.40
N SER A 23 10.46 -0.22 21.19
CA SER A 23 11.47 -1.26 20.98
C SER A 23 12.73 -1.04 21.82
N GLU A 24 13.13 -2.09 22.53
CA GLU A 24 14.29 -2.11 23.45
C GLU A 24 15.27 -3.20 23.00
N THR A 25 16.56 -2.87 22.90
CA THR A 25 17.63 -3.83 22.58
C THR A 25 18.23 -4.46 23.84
N ASN A 26 18.82 -5.65 23.72
CA ASN A 26 19.49 -6.39 24.81
C ASN A 26 18.61 -6.57 26.07
N ALA A 27 17.33 -6.87 25.87
CA ALA A 27 16.39 -6.95 26.97
C ALA A 27 16.40 -8.33 27.64
N THR A 28 16.32 -8.35 28.97
CA THR A 28 16.07 -9.58 29.74
C THR A 28 14.58 -9.69 30.04
N ILE A 29 13.95 -10.75 29.53
CA ILE A 29 12.53 -11.01 29.71
C ILE A 29 12.33 -12.19 30.66
N LYS A 30 11.49 -11.99 31.66
CA LYS A 30 11.13 -13.04 32.62
C LYS A 30 10.06 -13.94 32.02
N GLY A 31 10.40 -15.20 31.79
CA GLY A 31 9.44 -16.26 31.51
C GLY A 31 8.98 -16.97 32.78
N VAL A 32 8.08 -17.94 32.60
CA VAL A 32 7.52 -18.77 33.68
C VAL A 32 8.63 -19.56 34.38
N ARG A 33 9.59 -20.11 33.62
CA ARG A 33 10.63 -20.99 34.16
C ARG A 33 11.95 -20.28 34.41
N THR A 34 12.37 -19.43 33.47
CA THR A 34 13.66 -18.74 33.54
C THR A 34 13.57 -17.35 32.94
N SER A 35 14.63 -16.56 33.09
CA SER A 35 14.81 -15.34 32.32
C SER A 35 15.53 -15.66 31.01
N HIS A 36 15.19 -14.93 29.96
CA HIS A 36 15.77 -15.06 28.63
C HIS A 36 16.30 -13.69 28.20
N ASN A 37 17.52 -13.67 27.67
CA ASN A 37 18.04 -12.48 27.00
C ASN A 37 17.63 -12.55 25.53
N VAL A 38 17.06 -11.47 25.03
CA VAL A 38 16.56 -11.35 23.66
C VAL A 38 17.16 -10.10 23.02
N ASP A 39 17.48 -10.20 21.73
CA ASP A 39 18.21 -9.15 21.02
C ASP A 39 17.36 -7.87 20.92
N VAL A 40 16.07 -8.00 20.58
CA VAL A 40 15.09 -6.89 20.62
C VAL A 40 13.74 -7.35 21.16
N VAL A 41 13.12 -6.50 21.98
CA VAL A 41 11.71 -6.65 22.40
C VAL A 41 10.90 -5.53 21.81
N VAL A 42 9.80 -5.88 21.15
CA VAL A 42 8.88 -4.91 20.54
C VAL A 42 7.54 -4.97 21.26
N ARG A 43 7.05 -3.83 21.73
CA ARG A 43 5.79 -3.70 22.44
C ARG A 43 4.89 -2.68 21.75
N SER A 44 3.61 -2.99 21.68
CA SER A 44 2.59 -2.08 21.18
C SER A 44 1.24 -2.36 21.82
N LYS A 45 0.27 -1.50 21.53
CA LYS A 45 -1.12 -1.67 21.97
C LYS A 45 -2.04 -1.41 20.78
N LEU A 46 -2.63 -2.46 20.24
CA LEU A 46 -3.57 -2.37 19.12
C LEU A 46 -5.00 -2.53 19.65
N ALA A 47 -5.84 -1.50 19.46
CA ALA A 47 -7.24 -1.50 19.89
C ALA A 47 -7.46 -1.92 21.36
N GLY A 48 -6.54 -1.54 22.25
CA GLY A 48 -6.62 -1.91 23.67
C GLY A 48 -5.87 -3.19 24.04
N ILE A 49 -5.48 -4.01 23.07
CA ILE A 49 -4.83 -5.31 23.26
C ILE A 49 -3.31 -5.10 23.26
N ALA A 50 -2.64 -5.54 24.32
CA ALA A 50 -1.19 -5.51 24.39
C ALA A 50 -0.59 -6.52 23.39
N ILE A 51 0.42 -6.08 22.65
CA ILE A 51 1.20 -6.89 21.73
C ILE A 51 2.65 -6.87 22.21
N ASN A 52 3.26 -8.05 22.29
CA ASN A 52 4.63 -8.27 22.68
C ASN A 52 5.30 -9.24 21.71
N TRP A 53 6.32 -8.77 21.00
CA TRP A 53 7.14 -9.57 20.09
C TRP A 53 8.57 -9.67 20.59
N LEU A 54 9.16 -10.85 20.38
CA LEU A 54 10.56 -11.11 20.67
C LEU A 54 11.31 -11.28 19.36
N VAL A 55 12.46 -10.62 19.22
CA VAL A 55 13.23 -10.64 17.99
C VAL A 55 14.65 -11.11 18.30
N GLU A 56 15.10 -12.09 17.52
CA GLU A 56 16.46 -12.62 17.53
C GLU A 56 17.16 -12.22 16.23
N CYS A 57 18.27 -11.52 16.35
CA CYS A 57 19.08 -11.02 15.24
C CYS A 57 20.26 -11.97 15.00
N LYS A 58 20.35 -12.51 13.79
CA LYS A 58 21.40 -13.46 13.38
C LYS A 58 22.12 -12.92 12.16
N ASP A 59 23.06 -12.01 12.40
CA ASP A 59 23.99 -11.49 11.40
C ASP A 59 25.12 -12.50 11.13
N TRP A 60 24.76 -13.63 10.55
CA TRP A 60 25.67 -14.73 10.26
C TRP A 60 25.85 -14.87 8.76
N LYS A 61 27.06 -15.25 8.31
CA LYS A 61 27.28 -15.62 6.90
C LYS A 61 26.57 -16.93 6.52
N ALA A 62 26.39 -17.83 7.50
CA ALA A 62 25.74 -19.12 7.29
C ALA A 62 24.23 -19.02 7.56
N ARG A 63 23.45 -19.79 6.78
CA ARG A 63 21.99 -19.87 6.92
C ARG A 63 21.59 -20.32 8.33
N VAL A 64 20.55 -19.70 8.88
CA VAL A 64 20.03 -20.02 10.20
C VAL A 64 19.47 -21.44 10.25
N THR A 65 19.79 -22.17 11.32
CA THR A 65 19.45 -23.58 11.52
C THR A 65 18.08 -23.75 12.18
N LYS A 66 17.53 -24.96 12.05
CA LYS A 66 16.27 -25.37 12.71
C LYS A 66 16.30 -25.17 14.23
N GLU A 67 17.45 -25.43 14.85
CA GLU A 67 17.63 -25.33 16.30
C GLU A 67 17.35 -23.92 16.82
N LYS A 68 17.73 -22.88 16.06
CA LYS A 68 17.47 -21.48 16.45
C LYS A 68 16.00 -21.15 16.43
N VAL A 69 15.26 -21.66 15.44
CA VAL A 69 13.80 -21.51 15.38
C VAL A 69 13.13 -22.19 16.58
N LEU A 70 13.52 -23.43 16.90
CA LEU A 70 12.95 -24.17 18.03
C LEU A 70 13.28 -23.52 19.39
N ALA A 71 14.48 -22.95 19.52
CA ALA A 71 14.88 -22.21 20.71
C ALA A 71 14.00 -20.97 20.91
N LEU A 72 13.86 -20.12 19.89
CA LEU A 72 13.01 -18.92 19.99
C LEU A 72 11.55 -19.28 20.29
N ARG A 73 11.01 -20.33 19.65
CA ARG A 73 9.64 -20.80 19.95
C ARG A 73 9.44 -21.16 21.42
N SER A 74 10.42 -21.83 22.01
CA SER A 74 10.38 -22.18 23.44
C SER A 74 10.39 -20.94 24.33
N ILE A 75 11.15 -19.90 23.94
CA ILE A 75 11.19 -18.62 24.66
C ILE A 75 9.85 -17.88 24.54
N VAL A 76 9.29 -17.81 23.32
CA VAL A 76 7.98 -17.19 23.07
C VAL A 76 6.89 -17.86 23.89
N GLU A 77 6.88 -19.19 23.95
CA GLU A 77 5.94 -19.97 24.76
C GLU A 77 6.15 -19.75 26.27
N ASP A 78 7.40 -19.73 26.76
CA ASP A 78 7.70 -19.55 28.18
C ASP A 78 7.42 -18.12 28.68
N THR A 79 7.44 -17.13 27.79
CA THR A 79 7.20 -15.71 28.12
C THR A 79 5.77 -15.24 27.81
N GLY A 80 5.01 -16.02 27.05
CA GLY A 80 3.67 -15.62 26.58
C GLY A 80 3.71 -14.49 25.55
N ALA A 81 4.81 -14.32 24.83
CA ALA A 81 4.89 -13.36 23.73
C ALA A 81 3.99 -13.80 22.55
N ASP A 82 3.42 -12.84 21.83
CA ASP A 82 2.49 -13.12 20.74
C ASP A 82 3.20 -13.73 19.53
N ARG A 83 4.43 -13.28 19.27
CA ARG A 83 5.21 -13.69 18.11
C ARG A 83 6.72 -13.59 18.35
N GLY A 84 7.46 -14.53 17.78
CA GLY A 84 8.90 -14.47 17.63
C GLY A 84 9.29 -14.06 16.21
N PHE A 85 10.33 -13.26 16.06
CA PHE A 85 10.98 -12.98 14.79
C PHE A 85 12.43 -13.46 14.85
N ILE A 86 12.88 -14.14 13.81
CA ILE A 86 14.30 -14.26 13.55
C ILE A 86 14.60 -13.37 12.35
N MET A 87 15.58 -12.49 12.52
CA MET A 87 16.11 -11.58 11.49
C MET A 87 17.45 -12.11 11.02
N ALA A 88 17.57 -12.43 9.73
CA ALA A 88 18.84 -12.90 9.14
C ALA A 88 18.90 -12.63 7.63
N GLU A 89 19.94 -11.89 7.21
CA GLU A 89 20.19 -11.58 5.79
C GLU A 89 20.71 -12.79 5.00
N SER A 90 21.36 -13.76 5.67
CA SER A 90 21.87 -14.98 5.00
C SER A 90 20.79 -16.03 4.72
N GLY A 91 19.56 -15.82 5.21
CA GLY A 91 18.43 -16.72 5.03
C GLY A 91 18.48 -17.98 5.90
N TYR A 92 17.64 -18.96 5.54
CA TYR A 92 17.24 -20.05 6.45
C TYR A 92 17.42 -21.44 5.83
N GLN A 93 17.86 -22.42 6.61
CA GLN A 93 17.86 -23.82 6.18
C GLN A 93 16.42 -24.33 5.97
N SER A 94 16.24 -25.34 5.11
CA SER A 94 14.91 -25.91 4.85
C SER A 94 14.20 -26.40 6.12
N GLY A 95 14.95 -27.02 7.04
CA GLY A 95 14.43 -27.44 8.34
C GLY A 95 14.00 -26.28 9.25
N ALA A 96 14.61 -25.11 9.13
CA ALA A 96 14.21 -23.90 9.83
C ALA A 96 12.89 -23.35 9.28
N LEU A 97 12.78 -23.24 7.95
CA LEU A 97 11.54 -22.85 7.28
C LEU A 97 10.36 -23.77 7.65
N GLN A 98 10.60 -25.08 7.67
CA GLN A 98 9.59 -26.07 8.08
C GLN A 98 9.20 -25.92 9.56
N ALA A 99 10.15 -25.61 10.44
CA ALA A 99 9.88 -25.46 11.88
C ALA A 99 9.14 -24.16 12.22
N ALA A 100 9.28 -23.12 11.40
CA ALA A 100 8.55 -21.86 11.54
C ALA A 100 7.14 -21.93 10.91
N ARG A 101 6.96 -22.78 9.89
CA ARG A 101 5.68 -22.93 9.20
C ARG A 101 4.56 -23.29 10.20
N LEU A 102 3.44 -22.58 10.11
CA LEU A 102 2.27 -22.72 11.01
C LEU A 102 2.59 -22.52 12.51
N SER A 103 3.64 -21.76 12.82
CA SER A 103 3.96 -21.35 14.19
C SER A 103 3.82 -19.83 14.35
N ASN A 104 3.93 -19.36 15.59
CA ASN A 104 4.04 -17.94 15.93
C ASN A 104 5.48 -17.42 15.77
N THR A 105 6.27 -17.97 14.84
CA THR A 105 7.61 -17.49 14.52
C THR A 105 7.71 -17.09 13.06
N THR A 106 8.14 -15.86 12.82
CA THR A 106 8.39 -15.32 11.49
C THR A 106 9.90 -15.34 11.23
N LEU A 107 10.28 -15.84 10.05
CA LEU A 107 11.65 -15.83 9.57
C LEU A 107 11.74 -14.80 8.44
N THR A 108 12.54 -13.77 8.60
CA THR A 108 12.67 -12.70 7.60
C THR A 108 14.04 -12.04 7.70
N SER A 109 14.28 -11.02 6.88
CA SER A 109 15.43 -10.15 6.94
C SER A 109 14.95 -8.71 7.13
N LEU A 110 15.84 -7.79 7.49
CA LEU A 110 15.45 -6.38 7.61
C LEU A 110 15.08 -5.82 6.23
N GLN A 111 15.77 -6.24 5.18
CA GLN A 111 15.48 -5.87 3.81
C GLN A 111 14.09 -6.38 3.38
N ASP A 112 13.82 -7.68 3.53
CA ASP A 112 12.55 -8.30 3.13
C ASP A 112 11.36 -7.64 3.85
N LEU A 113 11.54 -7.29 5.13
CA LEU A 113 10.51 -6.65 5.93
C LEU A 113 10.24 -5.21 5.48
N LYS A 114 11.28 -4.45 5.11
CA LYS A 114 11.13 -3.11 4.52
C LYS A 114 10.40 -3.15 3.19
N GLU A 115 10.77 -4.09 2.32
CA GLU A 115 10.13 -4.29 1.01
C GLU A 115 8.66 -4.68 1.16
N THR A 116 8.37 -5.63 2.05
CA THR A 116 7.00 -6.04 2.38
C THR A 116 6.18 -4.87 2.90
N LEU A 117 6.73 -4.08 3.84
CA LEU A 117 6.04 -2.92 4.39
C LEU A 117 5.76 -1.86 3.31
N ALA A 118 6.75 -1.53 2.48
CA ALA A 118 6.59 -0.55 1.41
C ALA A 118 5.49 -0.99 0.44
N TYR A 119 5.44 -2.27 0.10
CA TYR A 119 4.38 -2.86 -0.72
C TYR A 119 3.00 -2.69 -0.06
N GLU A 120 2.83 -3.10 1.20
CA GLU A 120 1.56 -3.02 1.93
C GLU A 120 1.07 -1.56 2.10
N VAL A 121 1.97 -0.63 2.41
CA VAL A 121 1.64 0.81 2.48
C VAL A 121 1.16 1.31 1.12
N GLY A 122 1.84 0.94 0.04
CA GLY A 122 1.42 1.31 -1.30
C GLY A 122 0.06 0.71 -1.68
N ILE A 123 -0.25 -0.53 -1.27
CA ILE A 123 -1.59 -1.11 -1.44
C ILE A 123 -2.64 -0.30 -0.67
N ALA A 124 -2.37 0.09 0.58
CA ALA A 124 -3.30 0.91 1.36
C ALA A 124 -3.54 2.27 0.71
N HIS A 125 -2.51 2.88 0.12
CA HIS A 125 -2.67 4.10 -0.66
C HIS A 125 -3.54 3.89 -1.91
N LEU A 126 -3.38 2.79 -2.65
CA LEU A 126 -4.25 2.45 -3.78
C LEU A 126 -5.71 2.24 -3.34
N ASP A 127 -5.95 1.60 -2.20
CA ASP A 127 -7.31 1.46 -1.66
C ASP A 127 -7.94 2.82 -1.32
N SER A 128 -7.15 3.80 -0.87
CA SER A 128 -7.65 5.17 -0.65
C SER A 128 -8.10 5.86 -1.95
N LEU A 129 -7.45 5.54 -3.09
CA LEU A 129 -7.85 6.06 -4.40
C LEU A 129 -9.22 5.54 -4.83
N TRP A 130 -9.61 4.33 -4.40
CA TRP A 130 -10.93 3.80 -4.70
C TRP A 130 -12.04 4.73 -4.19
N ILE A 131 -11.93 5.16 -2.94
CA ILE A 131 -12.91 6.05 -2.30
C ILE A 131 -12.98 7.39 -3.03
N ARG A 132 -11.83 7.96 -3.37
CA ARG A 132 -11.74 9.21 -4.13
C ARG A 132 -12.36 9.07 -5.51
N CYS A 133 -12.09 7.95 -6.20
CA CYS A 133 -12.61 7.70 -7.54
C CYS A 133 -14.13 7.58 -7.54
N GLU A 134 -14.71 6.85 -6.58
CA GLU A 134 -16.16 6.75 -6.40
C GLU A 134 -16.80 8.13 -6.13
N SER A 135 -16.20 8.94 -5.25
CA SER A 135 -16.67 10.31 -4.99
C SER A 135 -16.64 11.17 -6.26
N CYS A 136 -15.53 11.15 -7.01
CA CYS A 136 -15.42 11.87 -8.27
C CYS A 136 -16.41 11.38 -9.33
N ARG A 137 -16.70 10.08 -9.36
CA ARG A 137 -17.71 9.49 -10.25
C ARG A 137 -19.09 10.07 -9.95
N GLU A 138 -19.52 10.06 -8.69
CA GLU A 138 -20.81 10.61 -8.28
C GLU A 138 -20.93 12.10 -8.63
N ARG A 139 -19.90 12.89 -8.29
CA ARG A 139 -19.81 14.32 -8.61
C ARG A 139 -19.88 14.57 -10.12
N TYR A 140 -19.13 13.80 -10.91
CA TYR A 140 -19.15 13.93 -12.38
C TYR A 140 -20.52 13.62 -12.97
N TRP A 141 -21.21 12.58 -12.49
CA TRP A 141 -22.52 12.18 -13.02
C TRP A 141 -23.69 13.02 -12.53
N SER A 142 -23.52 13.79 -11.45
CA SER A 142 -24.53 14.76 -10.99
C SER A 142 -24.61 16.00 -11.91
N ILE A 143 -23.54 16.32 -12.64
CA ILE A 143 -23.50 17.45 -13.58
C ILE A 143 -24.23 17.07 -14.88
N PRO A 144 -25.19 17.89 -15.35
CA PRO A 144 -25.87 17.65 -16.62
C PRO A 144 -24.90 17.51 -17.80
N LYS A 145 -25.28 16.72 -18.81
CA LYS A 145 -24.37 16.42 -19.94
C LYS A 145 -23.91 17.68 -20.67
N GLY A 146 -24.81 18.64 -20.91
CA GLY A 146 -24.47 19.91 -21.57
C GLY A 146 -23.44 20.71 -20.79
N ASP A 147 -23.64 20.82 -19.48
CA ASP A 147 -22.71 21.53 -18.60
C ASP A 147 -21.34 20.86 -18.54
N ARG A 148 -21.27 19.52 -18.54
CA ARG A 148 -19.98 18.81 -18.63
C ARG A 148 -19.22 19.12 -19.91
N VAL A 149 -19.89 19.36 -21.03
CA VAL A 149 -19.23 19.79 -22.28
C VAL A 149 -18.77 21.25 -22.14
N ASN A 150 -19.65 22.14 -21.69
CA ASN A 150 -19.36 23.57 -21.53
C ASN A 150 -18.21 23.84 -20.55
N LEU A 151 -18.11 23.05 -19.48
CA LEU A 151 -17.10 23.16 -18.42
C LEU A 151 -15.81 22.39 -18.75
N GLY A 152 -15.72 21.76 -19.94
CA GLY A 152 -14.52 21.04 -20.37
C GLY A 152 -14.22 19.77 -19.55
N LEU A 153 -15.25 19.18 -18.94
CA LEU A 153 -15.17 17.88 -18.25
C LEU A 153 -15.25 16.70 -19.23
N ARG A 154 -15.75 16.93 -20.44
CA ARG A 154 -15.75 15.96 -21.55
C ARG A 154 -15.77 16.69 -22.89
N PRO A 155 -15.30 16.05 -23.99
CA PRO A 155 -15.54 16.56 -25.32
C PRO A 155 -17.03 16.43 -25.70
N ASP A 156 -17.42 17.20 -26.70
CA ASP A 156 -18.68 16.99 -27.42
C ASP A 156 -18.64 15.65 -28.19
N ALA A 157 -19.80 15.20 -28.70
CA ALA A 157 -19.93 13.93 -29.40
C ALA A 157 -18.93 13.82 -30.56
N GLY A 158 -18.05 12.81 -30.51
CA GLY A 158 -16.99 12.59 -31.52
C GLY A 158 -15.78 13.50 -31.41
N GLY A 159 -15.72 14.39 -30.41
CA GLY A 159 -14.57 15.25 -30.15
C GLY A 159 -13.43 14.52 -29.44
N PHE A 160 -12.21 15.04 -29.61
CA PHE A 160 -11.00 14.59 -28.93
C PHE A 160 -10.68 15.51 -27.75
N GLY A 161 -10.19 14.96 -26.65
CA GLY A 161 -9.74 15.76 -25.51
C GLY A 161 -9.91 15.07 -24.17
N TYR A 162 -9.73 15.85 -23.10
CA TYR A 162 -9.92 15.39 -21.73
C TYR A 162 -11.36 14.92 -21.49
N SER A 163 -11.52 13.77 -20.84
CA SER A 163 -12.81 13.25 -20.40
C SER A 163 -12.68 12.70 -18.98
N GLY A 164 -13.46 13.26 -18.05
CA GLY A 164 -13.50 12.81 -16.67
C GLY A 164 -13.98 11.36 -16.57
N ASP A 165 -14.98 10.96 -17.37
CA ASP A 165 -15.44 9.56 -17.43
C ASP A 165 -14.34 8.58 -17.88
N VAL A 166 -13.48 9.00 -18.81
CA VAL A 166 -12.34 8.18 -19.26
C VAL A 166 -11.33 8.01 -18.13
N VAL A 167 -11.02 9.07 -17.37
CA VAL A 167 -10.14 9.00 -16.19
C VAL A 167 -10.73 8.07 -15.13
N ILE A 168 -12.00 8.28 -14.75
CA ILE A 168 -12.73 7.49 -13.76
C ILE A 168 -12.65 5.99 -14.11
N ARG A 169 -13.06 5.64 -15.33
CA ARG A 169 -13.05 4.25 -15.81
C ARG A 169 -11.66 3.63 -15.87
N ALA A 170 -10.66 4.41 -16.30
CA ALA A 170 -9.28 3.93 -16.36
C ALA A 170 -8.75 3.61 -14.97
N VAL A 171 -8.91 4.52 -14.01
CA VAL A 171 -8.48 4.34 -12.62
C VAL A 171 -9.19 3.14 -11.99
N GLU A 172 -10.51 3.06 -12.10
CA GLU A 172 -11.30 1.96 -11.52
C GLU A 172 -10.94 0.60 -12.11
N GLY A 173 -10.84 0.52 -13.44
CA GLY A 173 -10.44 -0.71 -14.12
C GLY A 173 -9.05 -1.16 -13.71
N THR A 174 -8.12 -0.22 -13.51
CA THR A 174 -6.78 -0.52 -13.02
C THR A 174 -6.79 -0.98 -11.56
N LEU A 175 -7.53 -0.32 -10.66
CA LEU A 175 -7.65 -0.74 -9.26
C LEU A 175 -8.31 -2.13 -9.13
N GLN A 176 -9.27 -2.47 -10.00
CA GLN A 176 -9.83 -3.81 -10.09
C GLN A 176 -8.80 -4.84 -10.57
N GLU A 177 -7.94 -4.49 -11.53
CA GLU A 177 -6.90 -5.40 -12.00
C GLU A 177 -5.87 -5.70 -10.90
N VAL A 178 -5.42 -4.69 -10.14
CA VAL A 178 -4.52 -4.87 -8.98
C VAL A 178 -5.02 -5.98 -8.06
N ARG A 179 -6.32 -5.96 -7.73
CA ARG A 179 -6.93 -6.96 -6.83
C ARG A 179 -7.02 -8.36 -7.43
N SER A 180 -7.04 -8.48 -8.76
CA SER A 180 -7.20 -9.76 -9.45
C SER A 180 -5.89 -10.41 -9.90
N ARG A 181 -4.86 -9.61 -10.21
CA ARG A 181 -3.60 -10.08 -10.82
C ARG A 181 -2.33 -9.67 -10.08
N GLY A 182 -2.39 -8.62 -9.26
CA GLY A 182 -1.18 -8.03 -8.68
C GLY A 182 -0.30 -7.36 -9.74
N PHE A 183 0.99 -7.20 -9.42
CA PHE A 183 1.98 -6.49 -10.23
C PHE A 183 2.86 -7.45 -11.05
N PRO A 184 3.47 -6.99 -12.17
CA PRO A 184 3.44 -5.62 -12.72
C PRO A 184 2.15 -5.27 -13.47
N ILE A 185 1.86 -3.97 -13.58
CA ILE A 185 0.66 -3.43 -14.27
C ILE A 185 1.09 -2.32 -15.22
N ALA A 186 0.62 -2.39 -16.47
CA ALA A 186 0.77 -1.29 -17.42
C ALA A 186 -0.40 -0.31 -17.34
N TYR A 187 -0.12 0.99 -17.30
CA TYR A 187 -1.14 2.03 -17.29
C TYR A 187 -1.02 2.93 -18.53
N ASP A 188 -2.09 2.94 -19.33
CA ASP A 188 -2.39 3.98 -20.31
C ASP A 188 -3.86 4.34 -20.16
N ARG A 189 -4.15 5.63 -19.91
CA ARG A 189 -5.50 6.12 -19.62
C ARG A 189 -6.51 5.70 -20.70
N THR A 190 -6.15 5.89 -21.97
CA THR A 190 -7.07 5.67 -23.10
C THR A 190 -7.35 4.18 -23.30
N TYR A 191 -6.29 3.38 -23.32
CA TYR A 191 -6.36 1.93 -23.44
C TYR A 191 -7.17 1.31 -22.30
N ARG A 192 -6.93 1.76 -21.07
CA ARG A 192 -7.65 1.30 -19.87
C ARG A 192 -9.14 1.63 -19.93
N ALA A 193 -9.47 2.87 -20.27
CA ALA A 193 -10.87 3.27 -20.40
C ALA A 193 -11.59 2.47 -21.50
N LEU A 194 -10.99 2.30 -22.69
CA LEU A 194 -11.59 1.53 -23.78
C LEU A 194 -11.90 0.09 -23.37
N ASN A 195 -10.97 -0.57 -22.67
CA ASN A 195 -11.16 -1.94 -22.21
C ASN A 195 -12.23 -2.08 -21.11
N SER A 196 -12.61 -0.99 -20.43
CA SER A 196 -13.70 -1.00 -19.46
C SER A 196 -15.10 -1.11 -20.09
N TYR A 197 -15.27 -0.67 -21.35
CA TYR A 197 -16.58 -0.63 -22.04
C TYR A 197 -17.07 -2.02 -22.50
N GLY A 198 -16.21 -3.05 -22.44
CA GLY A 198 -16.47 -4.35 -23.05
C GLY A 198 -17.02 -5.44 -22.14
N GLY A 199 -17.25 -5.19 -20.84
CA GLY A 199 -17.80 -6.19 -19.92
C GLY A 199 -17.00 -7.50 -19.94
N GLY A 200 -15.76 -7.45 -19.46
CA GLY A 200 -14.94 -8.65 -19.24
C GLY A 200 -13.89 -8.93 -20.31
N THR A 201 -12.64 -9.05 -19.83
CA THR A 201 -11.63 -9.99 -20.35
C THR A 201 -11.49 -10.09 -21.87
N ARG A 202 -11.25 -8.99 -22.57
CA ARG A 202 -10.75 -9.03 -23.94
C ARG A 202 -9.57 -8.10 -24.17
N ALA A 203 -8.44 -8.50 -23.60
CA ALA A 203 -7.14 -8.45 -24.28
C ALA A 203 -6.21 -9.50 -23.65
N ARG A 204 -6.28 -10.74 -24.16
CA ARG A 204 -5.09 -11.58 -24.25
C ARG A 204 -4.16 -10.89 -25.25
N THR A 205 -3.30 -10.01 -24.76
CA THR A 205 -2.08 -9.62 -25.48
C THR A 205 -1.05 -9.29 -24.45
N ASP A 206 0.02 -10.08 -24.43
CA ASP A 206 1.21 -9.97 -23.58
C ASP A 206 2.03 -8.68 -23.83
N ALA A 207 1.43 -7.68 -24.49
CA ALA A 207 2.01 -6.37 -24.71
C ALA A 207 1.48 -5.40 -23.65
N LEU A 208 2.29 -5.14 -22.64
CA LEU A 208 2.11 -4.03 -21.71
C LEU A 208 2.13 -2.72 -22.52
N VAL A 209 0.96 -2.10 -22.72
CA VAL A 209 0.83 -0.79 -23.37
C VAL A 209 0.73 0.28 -22.30
N GLY A 210 1.64 1.27 -22.36
CA GLY A 210 1.69 2.38 -21.41
C GLY A 210 2.83 2.26 -20.40
N THR A 211 2.74 3.04 -19.32
CA THR A 211 3.74 3.05 -18.24
C THR A 211 3.65 1.75 -17.44
N VAL A 212 4.74 0.98 -17.38
CA VAL A 212 4.81 -0.22 -16.56
C VAL A 212 5.12 0.17 -15.12
N CYS A 213 4.25 -0.24 -14.20
CA CYS A 213 4.39 -0.05 -12.77
C CYS A 213 4.75 -1.40 -12.15
N GLU A 214 5.90 -1.48 -11.49
CA GLU A 214 6.42 -2.73 -10.92
C GLU A 214 5.90 -2.97 -9.50
N ASN A 215 5.54 -1.90 -8.80
CA ASN A 215 5.06 -1.97 -7.43
C ASN A 215 3.88 -1.00 -7.17
N PRO A 216 3.18 -1.16 -6.03
CA PRO A 216 2.03 -0.32 -5.69
C PRO A 216 2.32 1.17 -5.57
N SER A 217 3.52 1.56 -5.12
CA SER A 217 3.90 2.97 -4.98
C SER A 217 4.01 3.64 -6.35
N ASP A 218 4.69 2.99 -7.31
CA ASP A 218 4.82 3.51 -8.68
C ASP A 218 3.44 3.77 -9.31
N LEU A 219 2.52 2.80 -9.13
CA LEU A 219 1.16 2.92 -9.66
C LEU A 219 0.36 3.99 -8.93
N PHE A 220 0.51 4.10 -7.61
CA PHE A 220 -0.15 5.13 -6.82
C PHE A 220 0.20 6.52 -7.32
N ASP A 221 1.47 6.82 -7.59
CA ASP A 221 1.90 8.14 -8.08
C ASP A 221 1.23 8.50 -9.41
N VAL A 222 1.12 7.53 -10.32
CA VAL A 222 0.45 7.72 -11.62
C VAL A 222 -1.04 7.97 -11.46
N LEU A 223 -1.74 7.13 -10.68
CA LEU A 223 -3.18 7.24 -10.51
C LEU A 223 -3.57 8.44 -9.63
N ASP A 224 -2.76 8.80 -8.64
CA ASP A 224 -2.99 9.99 -7.80
C ASP A 224 -2.91 11.28 -8.63
N ALA A 225 -1.96 11.38 -9.57
CA ALA A 225 -1.87 12.52 -10.48
C ALA A 225 -3.13 12.66 -11.36
N GLU A 226 -3.66 11.54 -11.86
CA GLU A 226 -4.92 11.48 -12.60
C GLU A 226 -6.12 11.93 -11.75
N MET A 227 -6.20 11.42 -10.53
CA MET A 227 -7.26 11.77 -9.58
C MET A 227 -7.21 13.24 -9.20
N ARG A 228 -6.03 13.81 -8.88
CA ARG A 228 -5.87 15.23 -8.58
C ARG A 228 -6.31 16.13 -9.74
N GLN A 229 -6.00 15.73 -10.98
CA GLN A 229 -6.44 16.49 -12.15
C GLN A 229 -7.97 16.48 -12.29
N LEU A 230 -8.61 15.34 -12.05
CA LEU A 230 -10.07 15.21 -12.09
C LEU A 230 -10.74 15.99 -10.97
N GLU A 231 -10.26 15.84 -9.73
CA GLU A 231 -10.74 16.55 -8.54
C GLU A 231 -10.70 18.07 -8.77
N ALA A 232 -9.56 18.62 -9.21
CA ALA A 232 -9.41 20.05 -9.47
C ALA A 232 -10.40 20.57 -10.54
N ARG A 233 -10.69 19.76 -11.57
CA ARG A 233 -11.66 20.13 -12.61
C ARG A 233 -13.09 20.09 -12.10
N LEU A 234 -13.43 19.10 -11.27
CA LEU A 234 -14.75 19.00 -10.64
C LEU A 234 -14.95 20.16 -9.65
N ASP A 235 -13.97 20.46 -8.82
CA ASP A 235 -14.01 21.58 -7.86
C ASP A 235 -14.27 22.91 -8.59
N ALA A 236 -13.55 23.16 -9.70
CA ALA A 236 -13.75 24.36 -10.51
C ALA A 236 -15.13 24.40 -11.18
N SER A 237 -15.62 23.25 -11.67
CA SER A 237 -16.92 23.13 -12.34
C SER A 237 -18.07 23.37 -11.38
N GLU A 238 -18.01 22.80 -10.18
CA GLU A 238 -19.00 22.99 -9.13
C GLU A 238 -19.01 24.43 -8.62
N ALA A 239 -17.83 25.05 -8.49
CA ALA A 239 -17.73 26.47 -8.14
C ALA A 239 -18.36 27.38 -9.21
N GLU A 240 -18.22 27.04 -10.50
CA GLU A 240 -18.86 27.78 -11.59
C GLU A 240 -20.39 27.65 -11.55
N LEU A 241 -20.89 26.43 -11.37
CA LEU A 241 -22.33 26.13 -11.31
C LEU A 241 -23.01 26.72 -10.07
N ALA A 242 -22.25 26.95 -8.99
CA ALA A 242 -22.74 27.60 -7.77
C ALA A 242 -22.87 29.13 -7.90
N LYS A 243 -22.32 29.76 -8.95
CA LYS A 243 -22.45 31.21 -9.15
C LYS A 243 -23.92 31.57 -9.43
N PRO A 244 -24.44 32.63 -8.79
CA PRO A 244 -25.79 33.08 -9.06
C PRO A 244 -25.93 33.49 -10.53
N ALA A 245 -27.04 33.09 -11.15
CA ALA A 245 -27.38 33.56 -12.50
C ALA A 245 -27.37 35.10 -12.52
N ALA A 246 -26.69 35.69 -13.51
CA ALA A 246 -26.66 37.13 -13.66
C ALA A 246 -28.09 37.70 -13.65
N PRO A 247 -28.37 38.78 -12.89
CA PRO A 247 -29.70 39.35 -12.88
C PRO A 247 -30.11 39.73 -14.30
N PRO A 248 -31.38 39.51 -14.69
CA PRO A 248 -31.84 39.87 -16.02
C PRO A 248 -31.56 41.36 -16.24
N ILE A 249 -30.91 41.67 -17.36
CA ILE A 249 -30.69 43.05 -17.80
C ILE A 249 -32.09 43.62 -18.06
N HIS A 250 -32.61 44.41 -17.11
CA HIS A 250 -33.79 45.21 -17.36
C HIS A 250 -33.42 46.23 -18.43
N GLU A 251 -33.89 46.01 -19.66
CA GLU A 251 -33.90 47.04 -20.71
C GLU A 251 -34.63 48.26 -20.14
N ALA A 252 -33.90 49.37 -20.00
CA ALA A 252 -34.47 50.64 -19.59
C ALA A 252 -35.49 51.08 -20.66
N PRO A 253 -36.71 51.50 -20.28
CA PRO A 253 -37.68 52.00 -21.24
C PRO A 253 -37.15 53.30 -21.87
N ALA A 254 -37.34 53.39 -23.19
CA ALA A 254 -36.90 54.47 -24.07
C ALA A 254 -37.50 55.84 -23.74
#